data_AF-A0A8C1R760-F1
#
_entry.id   AF-A0A8C1R760-F1
#
_cell.length_a   1.000
_cell.length_b   1.000
_cell.length_c   1.000
_cell.angle_alpha   90.00
_cell.angle_beta   90.00
_cell.angle_gamma   90.00
#
_symmetry.space_group_name_H-M   'P 1'
#
loop_
_entity.id
_entity.type
_entity.pdbx_description
1 polymer ?
#
loop_
_entity_poly.entity_id
_entity_poly.type
_entity_poly.pdbx_seq_one_letter_code
_entity_poly.pdbx_strand_id
1 'polypeptide(L)'
;MDDSTEAYLCINDPNGNRAVHCSESHAHLEEEKFRRKLKYFFMNPCDKYKARGRKPWKLILQIVKIAVVTIQLVSFGLSNQMVVQFKEENLMAFRHLFLKSFRDSSTDTYSIYTQHDVYTHIAFTVKQFLMLPSITVGNHQYEKEGDVYTPLTICQQFYRNGSISPANETFDIDAQVDEGDRPFLYLVESVCVFVFFRLLTVTVNFTLKAINLETVEYHELPDCYVFDIMITFDNKAHSGRITIDLDNDVHIYECRDWSVTDASPRNMYMLVLFDVIVILILMLSLLLCARSVKAGVHLQFEYTEFFSIHHGKHVSFSDRMEFINGWYILIIVSDVLTISGSLLKIIIQLKAVASYDLCSILLGTGTMLVWIGVLRYMGYFKKYNILIITLRAALPNVIRFTCCAAMIYLGYCFCGWIVLGPYHTKFRTLNVVSESLFSLINGDDMFATFKNMQHKSDVVWLFSRLYLYTFVSLFIYMVLSLFITLITDTYDTIKPQGLIWFCLCMFFFSFIVCFSRDSHPLSL
;
A
#
# COMPACT_ATOMS: atom_id res chain seq x y z
N MET A 1 17.42 -5.67 -47.46
CA MET A 1 17.86 -4.97 -48.68
C MET A 1 18.91 -3.98 -48.20
N ASP A 2 20.19 -4.28 -48.14
CA ASP A 2 20.97 -5.32 -48.82
C ASP A 2 21.77 -6.20 -47.86
N ASP A 3 21.93 -7.44 -48.31
CA ASP A 3 22.73 -8.52 -47.76
C ASP A 3 24.08 -8.48 -48.48
N SER A 4 25.16 -8.19 -47.77
CA SER A 4 26.53 -8.39 -48.26
C SER A 4 27.33 -9.14 -47.22
N THR A 5 27.04 -10.44 -47.18
CA THR A 5 27.88 -11.45 -46.55
C THR A 5 29.17 -11.61 -47.38
N GLU A 6 30.20 -10.82 -47.09
CA GLU A 6 31.57 -11.11 -47.56
C GLU A 6 32.11 -12.33 -46.79
N ALA A 7 31.86 -13.51 -47.36
CA ALA A 7 32.57 -14.73 -47.01
C ALA A 7 34.00 -14.63 -47.57
N TYR A 8 34.97 -14.34 -46.72
CA TYR A 8 36.39 -14.48 -47.06
C TYR A 8 36.70 -15.97 -47.23
N LEU A 9 36.86 -16.41 -48.48
CA LEU A 9 37.34 -17.73 -48.85
C LEU A 9 38.73 -17.98 -48.24
N CYS A 10 38.83 -18.97 -47.36
CA CYS A 10 40.10 -19.51 -46.91
C CYS A 10 40.66 -20.44 -48.00
N ILE A 11 41.70 -19.99 -48.71
CA ILE A 11 42.47 -20.82 -49.65
C ILE A 11 43.42 -21.69 -48.84
N ASN A 12 43.32 -23.02 -48.99
CA ASN A 12 44.24 -23.98 -48.38
C ASN A 12 45.61 -23.94 -49.10
N ASP A 13 46.68 -23.73 -48.35
CA ASP A 13 48.09 -23.89 -48.77
C ASP A 13 48.78 -24.78 -47.71
N PRO A 14 49.69 -25.71 -48.07
CA PRO A 14 50.05 -26.84 -47.21
C PRO A 14 51.02 -26.53 -46.05
N ASN A 15 51.30 -25.26 -45.75
CA ASN A 15 52.13 -24.87 -44.60
C ASN A 15 51.26 -24.46 -43.40
N GLY A 16 51.13 -25.39 -42.44
CA GLY A 16 50.23 -25.37 -41.27
C GLY A 16 50.34 -24.21 -40.27
N ASN A 17 51.08 -23.13 -40.56
CA ASN A 17 51.21 -21.98 -39.67
C ASN A 17 50.07 -20.95 -39.82
N ARG A 18 49.33 -20.94 -40.96
CA ARG A 18 48.25 -19.96 -41.20
C ARG A 18 46.87 -20.37 -40.69
N ALA A 19 46.63 -21.67 -40.49
CA ALA A 19 45.36 -22.18 -39.97
C ALA A 19 45.10 -21.72 -38.52
N VAL A 20 46.16 -21.68 -37.69
CA VAL A 20 46.10 -21.14 -36.31
C VAL A 20 45.76 -19.66 -36.33
N HIS A 21 46.40 -18.88 -37.21
CA HIS A 21 46.21 -17.43 -37.31
C HIS A 21 44.81 -17.04 -37.83
N CYS A 22 44.18 -17.90 -38.65
CA CYS A 22 42.81 -17.72 -39.11
C CYS A 22 41.80 -18.08 -38.00
N SER A 23 42.03 -19.16 -37.26
CA SER A 23 41.23 -19.53 -36.08
C SER A 23 41.29 -18.46 -34.98
N GLU A 24 42.45 -17.87 -34.72
CA GLU A 24 42.62 -16.75 -33.78
C GLU A 24 41.93 -15.48 -34.26
N SER A 25 41.99 -15.18 -35.56
CA SER A 25 41.30 -14.03 -36.15
C SER A 25 39.76 -14.16 -36.11
N HIS A 26 39.24 -15.38 -36.34
CA HIS A 26 37.82 -15.68 -36.23
C HIS A 26 37.31 -15.59 -34.77
N ALA A 27 38.06 -16.16 -33.82
CA ALA A 27 37.73 -16.08 -32.39
C ALA A 27 37.73 -14.62 -31.88
N HIS A 28 38.72 -13.83 -32.28
CA HIS A 28 38.80 -12.41 -31.93
C HIS A 28 37.63 -11.60 -32.52
N LEU A 29 37.19 -11.92 -33.75
CA LEU A 29 36.05 -11.28 -34.39
C LEU A 29 34.72 -11.62 -33.70
N GLU A 30 34.54 -12.86 -33.24
CA GLU A 30 33.36 -13.28 -32.47
C GLU A 30 33.30 -12.60 -31.10
N GLU A 31 34.43 -12.51 -30.39
CA GLU A 31 34.53 -11.79 -29.13
C GLU A 31 34.19 -10.30 -29.29
N GLU A 32 34.70 -9.65 -30.34
CA GLU A 32 34.36 -8.25 -30.63
C GLU A 32 32.88 -8.04 -30.94
N LYS A 33 32.26 -8.94 -31.71
CA LYS A 33 30.82 -8.89 -32.02
C LYS A 33 29.99 -9.04 -30.75
N PHE A 34 30.36 -9.99 -29.89
CA PHE A 34 29.68 -10.23 -28.62
C PHE A 34 29.85 -9.06 -27.65
N ARG A 35 31.07 -8.48 -27.55
CA ARG A 35 31.34 -7.27 -26.76
C ARG A 35 30.50 -6.08 -27.21
N ARG A 36 30.34 -5.88 -28.53
CA ARG A 36 29.48 -4.82 -29.08
C ARG A 36 28.01 -5.05 -28.73
N LYS A 37 27.53 -6.30 -28.80
CA LYS A 37 26.17 -6.70 -28.40
C LYS A 37 25.92 -6.42 -26.90
N LEU A 38 26.89 -6.76 -26.04
CA LEU A 38 26.84 -6.51 -24.61
C LEU A 38 26.82 -5.01 -24.27
N LYS A 39 27.75 -4.24 -24.86
CA LYS A 39 27.79 -2.77 -24.70
C LYS A 39 26.48 -2.12 -25.13
N TYR A 40 25.91 -2.57 -26.25
CA TYR A 40 24.61 -2.09 -26.69
C TYR A 40 23.49 -2.44 -25.72
N PHE A 41 23.50 -3.61 -25.07
CA PHE A 41 22.47 -3.97 -24.07
C PHE A 41 22.47 -3.00 -22.88
N PHE A 42 23.63 -2.71 -22.30
CA PHE A 42 23.79 -1.86 -21.11
C PHE A 42 23.76 -0.34 -21.36
N MET A 43 23.82 0.10 -22.62
CA MET A 43 23.69 1.53 -22.95
C MET A 43 22.32 2.12 -22.60
N ASN A 44 22.33 3.40 -22.20
CA ASN A 44 21.12 4.18 -21.94
C ASN A 44 20.28 4.35 -23.23
N PRO A 45 18.94 4.53 -23.12
CA PRO A 45 18.09 4.74 -24.28
C PRO A 45 18.48 5.96 -25.14
N CYS A 46 18.93 7.05 -24.52
CA CYS A 46 19.39 8.24 -25.23
C CYS A 46 20.67 7.98 -26.03
N ASP A 47 21.59 7.17 -25.48
CA ASP A 47 22.83 6.79 -26.17
C ASP A 47 22.55 5.78 -27.29
N LYS A 48 21.57 4.88 -27.09
CA LYS A 48 21.05 3.99 -28.14
C LYS A 48 20.44 4.76 -29.30
N TYR A 49 19.75 5.86 -29.03
CA TYR A 49 19.22 6.75 -30.05
C TYR A 49 20.34 7.45 -30.83
N LYS A 50 21.35 8.02 -30.14
CA LYS A 50 22.52 8.63 -30.78
C LYS A 50 23.33 7.65 -31.64
N ALA A 51 23.43 6.38 -31.22
CA ALA A 51 24.24 5.38 -31.90
C ALA A 51 23.57 4.71 -33.12
N ARG A 52 22.23 4.59 -33.15
CA ARG A 52 21.50 3.85 -34.20
C ARG A 52 20.27 4.56 -34.77
N GLY A 53 19.95 5.78 -34.34
CA GLY A 53 18.80 6.57 -34.83
C GLY A 53 17.41 6.01 -34.47
N ARG A 54 17.32 4.95 -33.66
CA ARG A 54 16.03 4.30 -33.31
C ARG A 54 15.25 5.12 -32.29
N LYS A 55 14.13 5.73 -32.69
CA LYS A 55 13.24 6.52 -31.81
C LYS A 55 12.89 5.77 -30.51
N PRO A 56 13.00 6.42 -29.32
CA PRO A 56 12.83 5.77 -28.01
C PRO A 56 11.35 5.63 -27.60
N TRP A 57 10.55 4.91 -28.40
CA TRP A 57 9.11 4.72 -28.15
C TRP A 57 8.78 4.15 -26.76
N LYS A 58 9.65 3.28 -26.21
CA LYS A 58 9.49 2.75 -24.85
C LYS A 58 9.53 3.84 -23.78
N LEU A 59 10.41 4.84 -23.94
CA LEU A 59 10.52 5.94 -22.97
C LEU A 59 9.28 6.83 -23.04
N ILE A 60 8.83 7.17 -24.26
CA ILE A 60 7.63 7.98 -24.49
C ILE A 60 6.41 7.28 -23.89
N LEU A 61 6.23 5.98 -24.15
CA LEU A 61 5.12 5.21 -23.59
C LEU A 61 5.10 5.25 -22.07
N GLN A 62 6.26 5.16 -21.42
CA GLN A 62 6.33 5.19 -19.95
C GLN A 62 6.04 6.57 -19.38
N ILE A 63 6.44 7.66 -20.05
CA ILE A 63 6.07 9.03 -19.66
C ILE A 63 4.55 9.22 -19.78
N VAL A 64 3.96 8.79 -20.90
CA VAL A 64 2.51 8.83 -21.10
C VAL A 64 1.79 8.00 -20.03
N LYS A 65 2.30 6.80 -19.72
CA LYS A 65 1.77 5.93 -18.67
C LYS A 65 1.72 6.62 -17.31
N ILE A 66 2.79 7.31 -16.91
CA ILE A 66 2.85 8.04 -15.62
C ILE A 66 1.73 9.09 -15.56
N ALA A 67 1.59 9.89 -16.61
CA ALA A 67 0.55 10.92 -16.66
C ALA A 67 -0.86 10.32 -16.62
N VAL A 68 -1.13 9.31 -17.45
CA VAL A 68 -2.45 8.68 -17.56
C VAL A 68 -2.87 7.96 -16.28
N VAL A 69 -1.98 7.17 -15.66
CA VAL A 69 -2.26 6.49 -14.38
C VAL A 69 -2.46 7.50 -13.25
N THR A 70 -1.72 8.60 -13.23
CA THR A 70 -1.90 9.65 -12.21
C THR A 70 -3.24 10.37 -12.38
N ILE A 71 -3.62 10.72 -13.61
CA ILE A 71 -4.94 11.32 -13.90
C ILE A 71 -6.06 10.34 -13.51
N GLN A 72 -5.90 9.05 -13.81
CA GLN A 72 -6.84 8.01 -13.41
C GLN A 72 -7.02 7.92 -11.90
N LEU A 73 -5.91 7.94 -11.14
CA LEU A 73 -5.94 7.88 -9.68
C LEU A 73 -6.60 9.13 -9.09
N VAL A 74 -6.28 10.32 -9.59
CA VAL A 74 -6.86 11.58 -9.09
C VAL A 74 -8.36 11.61 -9.37
N SER A 75 -8.79 11.25 -10.58
CA SER A 75 -10.22 11.19 -10.93
C SER A 75 -10.97 10.17 -10.07
N PHE A 76 -10.40 8.98 -9.86
CA PHE A 76 -10.99 7.98 -8.97
C PHE A 76 -11.01 8.44 -7.51
N GLY A 77 -9.94 9.09 -7.04
CA GLY A 77 -9.80 9.58 -5.67
C GLY A 77 -10.83 10.65 -5.32
N LEU A 78 -11.11 11.58 -6.23
CA LEU A 78 -12.15 12.60 -6.03
C LEU A 78 -13.54 11.98 -5.91
N SER A 79 -13.87 11.02 -6.78
CA SER A 79 -15.15 10.29 -6.72
C SER A 79 -15.27 9.47 -5.43
N ASN A 80 -14.22 8.73 -5.06
CA ASN A 80 -14.21 7.93 -3.84
C ASN A 80 -14.30 8.79 -2.57
N GLN A 81 -13.65 9.96 -2.55
CA GLN A 81 -13.72 10.89 -1.42
C GLN A 81 -15.15 11.35 -1.16
N MET A 82 -15.93 11.67 -2.20
CA MET A 82 -17.34 12.06 -2.05
C MET A 82 -18.18 10.92 -1.45
N VAL A 83 -17.95 9.67 -1.89
CA VAL A 83 -18.66 8.49 -1.35
C VAL A 83 -18.33 8.27 0.12
N VAL A 84 -17.04 8.33 0.48
CA VAL A 84 -16.58 8.15 1.87
C VAL A 84 -17.11 9.26 2.77
N GLN A 85 -17.02 10.51 2.32
CA GLN A 85 -17.54 11.66 3.06
C GLN A 85 -19.04 11.53 3.29
N PHE A 86 -19.81 11.15 2.27
CA PHE A 86 -21.25 10.91 2.43
C PHE A 86 -21.53 9.78 3.44
N LYS A 87 -20.75 8.69 3.43
CA LYS A 87 -20.89 7.61 4.43
C LYS A 87 -20.58 8.10 5.85
N GLU A 88 -19.48 8.82 6.03
CA GLU A 88 -19.03 9.31 7.35
C GLU A 88 -19.96 10.35 7.95
N GLU A 89 -20.44 11.32 7.16
CA GLU A 89 -21.37 12.35 7.60
C GLU A 89 -22.72 11.74 8.01
N ASN A 90 -23.25 10.78 7.23
CA ASN A 90 -24.47 10.06 7.60
C ASN A 90 -24.27 9.20 8.87
N LEU A 91 -23.12 8.52 9.00
CA LEU A 91 -22.80 7.76 10.21
C LEU A 91 -22.77 8.67 11.46
N MET A 92 -22.18 9.86 11.35
CA MET A 92 -22.20 10.86 12.43
C MET A 92 -23.62 11.36 12.72
N ALA A 93 -24.42 11.63 11.69
CA ALA A 93 -25.82 12.00 11.86
C ALA A 93 -26.62 10.90 12.58
N PHE A 94 -26.41 9.63 12.24
CA PHE A 94 -27.05 8.48 12.90
C PHE A 94 -26.63 8.36 14.37
N ARG A 95 -25.36 8.60 14.69
CA ARG A 95 -24.90 8.65 16.10
C ARG A 95 -25.68 9.70 16.89
N HIS A 96 -25.84 10.91 16.36
CA HIS A 96 -26.61 11.97 17.03
C HIS A 96 -28.13 11.71 17.11
N LEU A 97 -28.71 11.06 16.09
CA LEU A 97 -30.14 10.78 16.05
C LEU A 97 -30.54 9.61 16.97
N PHE A 98 -29.77 8.52 16.96
CA PHE A 98 -30.14 7.26 17.59
C PHE A 98 -29.47 7.01 18.94
N LEU A 99 -28.31 7.60 19.22
CA LEU A 99 -27.64 7.48 20.53
C LEU A 99 -28.03 8.63 21.44
N LYS A 100 -28.67 8.30 22.56
CA LYS A 100 -29.16 9.28 23.52
C LYS A 100 -28.00 10.09 24.12
N SER A 101 -28.05 11.42 24.00
CA SER A 101 -27.06 12.33 24.59
C SER A 101 -25.61 12.08 24.14
N PHE A 102 -25.42 11.67 22.88
CA PHE A 102 -24.11 11.55 22.26
C PHE A 102 -23.39 12.92 22.17
N ARG A 103 -22.06 12.91 22.31
CA ARG A 103 -21.19 14.10 22.24
C ARG A 103 -19.93 13.79 21.45
N ASP A 104 -19.55 14.68 20.54
CA ASP A 104 -18.43 14.48 19.60
C ASP A 104 -17.04 14.41 20.25
N SER A 105 -16.91 14.83 21.51
CA SER A 105 -15.62 15.10 22.15
C SER A 105 -15.06 14.00 23.04
N SER A 106 -15.76 12.86 23.22
CA SER A 106 -15.23 11.78 24.06
C SER A 106 -14.29 10.88 23.27
N THR A 107 -12.99 11.03 23.50
CA THR A 107 -11.96 10.02 23.18
C THR A 107 -12.23 8.67 23.85
N ASP A 108 -13.12 8.65 24.84
CA ASP A 108 -13.58 7.45 25.53
C ASP A 108 -14.79 6.83 24.82
N THR A 109 -14.75 5.51 24.70
CA THR A 109 -15.86 4.71 24.16
C THR A 109 -17.17 5.00 24.91
N TYR A 110 -18.19 5.40 24.16
CA TYR A 110 -19.53 5.68 24.67
C TYR A 110 -20.08 4.45 25.38
N SER A 111 -20.47 4.62 26.65
CA SER A 111 -20.80 3.49 27.52
C SER A 111 -21.79 3.86 28.60
N ILE A 112 -22.51 2.84 29.06
CA ILE A 112 -23.54 2.94 30.08
C ILE A 112 -23.25 1.97 31.23
N TYR A 113 -23.77 2.30 32.41
CA TYR A 113 -23.41 1.64 33.67
C TYR A 113 -24.61 1.13 34.47
N THR A 114 -25.85 1.50 34.10
CA THR A 114 -27.05 1.07 34.81
C THR A 114 -28.00 0.30 33.91
N GLN A 115 -28.72 -0.67 34.50
CA GLN A 115 -29.73 -1.45 33.76
C GLN A 115 -30.86 -0.55 33.24
N HIS A 116 -31.26 0.45 34.01
CA HIS A 116 -32.30 1.40 33.62
C HIS A 116 -31.88 2.21 32.37
N ASP A 117 -30.61 2.61 32.30
CA ASP A 117 -30.08 3.31 31.13
C ASP A 117 -30.09 2.41 29.89
N VAL A 118 -29.80 1.11 30.00
CA VAL A 118 -29.89 0.17 28.88
C VAL A 118 -31.30 0.20 28.26
N TYR A 119 -32.32 0.00 29.09
CA TYR A 119 -33.72 0.06 28.63
C TYR A 119 -34.09 1.42 28.05
N THR A 120 -33.63 2.50 28.69
CA THR A 120 -33.94 3.86 28.25
C THR A 120 -33.29 4.21 26.92
N HIS A 121 -32.06 3.74 26.67
CA HIS A 121 -31.36 3.96 25.40
C HIS A 121 -32.01 3.17 24.27
N ILE A 122 -32.36 1.89 24.48
CA ILE A 122 -33.07 1.09 23.48
C ILE A 122 -34.44 1.71 23.17
N ALA A 123 -35.20 2.10 24.19
CA ALA A 123 -36.49 2.76 24.01
C ALA A 123 -36.37 4.11 23.28
N PHE A 124 -35.30 4.87 23.57
CA PHE A 124 -35.00 6.11 22.86
C PHE A 124 -34.72 5.85 21.37
N THR A 125 -33.85 4.88 21.05
CA THR A 125 -33.56 4.49 19.66
C THR A 125 -34.83 4.09 18.91
N VAL A 126 -35.68 3.24 19.50
CA VAL A 126 -36.95 2.82 18.88
C VAL A 126 -37.87 4.02 18.65
N LYS A 127 -37.99 4.92 19.63
CA LYS A 127 -38.80 6.14 19.50
C LYS A 127 -38.28 7.06 18.39
N GLN A 128 -36.96 7.24 18.29
CA GLN A 128 -36.33 8.06 17.25
C GLN A 128 -36.48 7.43 15.88
N PHE A 129 -36.36 6.10 15.78
CA PHE A 129 -36.66 5.36 14.57
C PHE A 129 -38.09 5.64 14.14
N LEU A 130 -39.11 5.43 14.97
CA LEU A 130 -40.52 5.65 14.60
C LEU A 130 -40.85 7.10 14.19
N MET A 131 -40.19 8.09 14.79
CA MET A 131 -40.38 9.51 14.50
C MET A 131 -39.44 10.04 13.40
N LEU A 132 -38.61 9.18 12.79
CA LEU A 132 -37.53 9.58 11.87
C LEU A 132 -37.97 10.59 10.80
N PRO A 133 -39.09 10.40 10.06
CA PRO A 133 -39.51 11.34 9.01
C PRO A 133 -39.84 12.75 9.52
N SER A 134 -40.13 12.91 10.81
CA SER A 134 -40.47 14.21 11.40
C SER A 134 -39.28 14.94 12.03
N ILE A 135 -38.19 14.22 12.34
CA ILE A 135 -37.03 14.77 13.05
C ILE A 135 -35.79 14.92 12.17
N THR A 136 -35.66 14.11 11.11
CA THR A 136 -34.45 14.08 10.28
C THR A 136 -34.41 15.27 9.34
N VAL A 137 -33.21 15.85 9.18
CA VAL A 137 -32.95 16.91 8.19
C VAL A 137 -32.62 16.30 6.82
N GLY A 138 -32.08 15.07 6.80
CA GLY A 138 -31.68 14.38 5.59
C GLY A 138 -32.86 13.71 4.88
N ASN A 139 -32.65 13.28 3.64
CA ASN A 139 -33.65 12.59 2.81
C ASN A 139 -33.82 11.09 3.13
N HIS A 140 -33.74 10.74 4.42
CA HIS A 140 -33.78 9.36 4.89
C HIS A 140 -35.20 8.79 4.84
N GLN A 141 -35.34 7.58 4.32
CA GLN A 141 -36.61 6.84 4.29
C GLN A 141 -36.41 5.38 4.71
N TYR A 142 -37.46 4.75 5.23
CA TYR A 142 -37.43 3.32 5.51
C TYR A 142 -37.43 2.50 4.22
N GLU A 143 -36.75 1.36 4.26
CA GLU A 143 -36.83 0.40 3.17
C GLU A 143 -38.21 -0.28 3.13
N LYS A 144 -38.66 -0.60 1.92
CA LYS A 144 -39.88 -1.35 1.64
C LYS A 144 -39.54 -2.63 0.90
N GLU A 145 -40.05 -3.75 1.40
CA GLU A 145 -40.08 -5.02 0.68
C GLU A 145 -41.53 -5.25 0.21
N GLY A 146 -41.81 -4.90 -1.05
CA GLY A 146 -43.18 -4.80 -1.55
C GLY A 146 -43.93 -3.60 -0.95
N ASP A 147 -45.07 -3.86 -0.30
CA ASP A 147 -45.88 -2.84 0.39
C ASP A 147 -45.59 -2.74 1.90
N VAL A 148 -44.69 -3.57 2.44
CA VAL A 148 -44.38 -3.61 3.87
C VAL A 148 -43.03 -2.96 4.15
N TYR A 149 -42.98 -2.10 5.16
CA TYR A 149 -41.72 -1.51 5.63
C TYR A 149 -40.87 -2.54 6.38
N THR A 150 -39.55 -2.51 6.19
CA THR A 150 -38.63 -3.33 6.97
C THR A 150 -38.74 -2.94 8.45
N PRO A 151 -39.00 -3.90 9.35
CA PRO A 151 -39.11 -3.59 10.77
C PRO A 151 -37.72 -3.37 11.39
N LEU A 152 -37.68 -2.59 12.45
CA LEU A 152 -36.54 -2.58 13.36
C LEU A 152 -36.49 -3.93 14.09
N THR A 153 -35.32 -4.55 14.11
CA THR A 153 -35.08 -5.85 14.76
C THR A 153 -34.19 -5.65 15.98
N ILE A 154 -34.55 -6.30 17.09
CA ILE A 154 -33.74 -6.33 18.30
C ILE A 154 -33.35 -7.78 18.54
N CYS A 155 -32.05 -8.05 18.46
CA CYS A 155 -31.49 -9.36 18.70
C CYS A 155 -30.74 -9.34 20.03
N GLN A 156 -30.83 -10.43 20.78
CA GLN A 156 -30.05 -10.63 22.01
C GLN A 156 -29.24 -11.90 21.90
N GLN A 157 -27.97 -11.83 22.27
CA GLN A 157 -27.11 -13.00 22.45
C GLN A 157 -26.87 -13.20 23.94
N PHE A 158 -27.14 -14.41 24.43
CA PHE A 158 -27.00 -14.75 25.83
C PHE A 158 -26.61 -16.22 26.02
N TYR A 159 -25.95 -16.53 27.13
CA TYR A 159 -25.64 -17.92 27.48
C TYR A 159 -26.93 -18.71 27.71
N ARG A 160 -27.04 -19.92 27.14
CA ARG A 160 -28.24 -20.78 27.17
C ARG A 160 -28.69 -21.19 28.57
N ASN A 161 -27.74 -21.45 29.45
CA ASN A 161 -27.99 -21.65 30.87
C ASN A 161 -26.86 -21.01 31.68
N GLY A 162 -27.20 -20.49 32.84
CA GLY A 162 -26.25 -19.75 33.66
C GLY A 162 -26.83 -19.51 35.05
N SER A 163 -26.06 -19.81 36.09
CA SER A 163 -26.25 -19.30 37.43
C SER A 163 -24.91 -18.76 37.92
N ILE A 164 -24.90 -17.53 38.40
CA ILE A 164 -23.69 -16.87 38.89
C ILE A 164 -24.02 -16.30 40.26
N SER A 165 -23.39 -16.80 41.31
CA SER A 165 -23.57 -16.34 42.68
C SER A 165 -22.22 -15.92 43.26
N PRO A 166 -21.77 -14.66 43.02
CA PRO A 166 -20.48 -14.18 43.51
C PRO A 166 -20.35 -14.27 45.03
N ALA A 167 -21.45 -14.10 45.78
CA ALA A 167 -21.48 -14.22 47.24
C ALA A 167 -21.19 -15.64 47.74
N ASN A 168 -21.53 -16.67 46.96
CA ASN A 168 -21.27 -18.07 47.30
C ASN A 168 -20.01 -18.60 46.57
N GLU A 169 -19.34 -17.77 45.76
CA GLU A 169 -18.21 -18.16 44.89
C GLU A 169 -18.53 -19.31 43.91
N THR A 170 -19.81 -19.55 43.62
CA THR A 170 -20.28 -20.62 42.73
C THR A 170 -20.83 -20.07 41.41
N PHE A 171 -20.49 -20.72 40.30
CA PHE A 171 -21.10 -20.49 39.00
C PHE A 171 -21.31 -21.81 38.25
N ASP A 172 -22.36 -21.88 37.45
CA ASP A 172 -22.65 -22.96 36.51
C ASP A 172 -23.14 -22.31 35.21
N ILE A 173 -22.36 -22.40 34.14
CA ILE A 173 -22.63 -21.71 32.86
C ILE A 173 -22.45 -22.70 31.72
N ASP A 174 -23.47 -22.77 30.87
CA ASP A 174 -23.36 -23.39 29.55
C ASP A 174 -22.78 -22.37 28.57
N ALA A 175 -21.61 -22.66 28.01
CA ALA A 175 -20.92 -21.79 27.05
C ALA A 175 -21.64 -21.69 25.70
N GLN A 176 -22.68 -22.50 25.45
CA GLN A 176 -23.54 -22.34 24.27
C GLN A 176 -24.26 -21.00 24.31
N VAL A 177 -24.17 -20.28 23.19
CA VAL A 177 -24.83 -18.98 22.99
C VAL A 177 -26.12 -19.21 22.22
N ASP A 178 -27.23 -18.76 22.80
CA ASP A 178 -28.52 -18.72 22.12
C ASP A 178 -28.77 -17.30 21.60
N GLU A 179 -29.38 -17.23 20.42
CA GLU A 179 -29.81 -15.97 19.78
C GLU A 179 -31.33 -15.86 19.86
N GLY A 180 -31.81 -14.78 20.46
CA GLY A 180 -33.22 -14.45 20.53
C GLY A 180 -33.55 -13.29 19.60
N ASP A 181 -34.09 -13.58 18.42
CA ASP A 181 -34.55 -12.57 17.48
C ASP A 181 -36.01 -12.18 17.76
N ARG A 182 -36.26 -10.88 17.94
CA ARG A 182 -37.62 -10.35 18.01
C ARG A 182 -37.81 -9.25 16.95
N PRO A 183 -38.48 -9.55 15.82
CA PRO A 183 -38.87 -8.52 14.88
C PRO A 183 -39.92 -7.61 15.53
N PHE A 184 -39.63 -6.31 15.62
CA PHE A 184 -40.56 -5.34 16.21
C PHE A 184 -41.61 -4.93 15.17
N LEU A 185 -42.55 -5.84 14.88
CA LEU A 185 -43.67 -5.56 13.98
C LEU A 185 -44.84 -4.99 14.80
N TYR A 186 -45.00 -3.66 14.78
CA TYR A 186 -46.25 -2.93 15.07
C TYR A 186 -47.25 -3.59 16.06
N LEU A 187 -46.86 -3.93 17.28
CA LEU A 187 -47.82 -4.09 18.38
C LEU A 187 -47.12 -4.11 19.75
N VAL A 188 -47.35 -3.04 20.52
CA VAL A 188 -47.64 -2.99 21.96
C VAL A 188 -46.92 -4.01 22.88
N GLU A 189 -46.07 -3.49 23.78
CA GLU A 189 -45.75 -4.07 25.11
C GLU A 189 -45.01 -5.40 25.24
N SER A 190 -44.30 -5.90 24.23
CA SER A 190 -43.30 -6.94 24.50
C SER A 190 -42.01 -6.32 25.05
N VAL A 191 -42.01 -5.92 26.33
CA VAL A 191 -40.80 -5.47 27.02
C VAL A 191 -39.76 -6.60 26.89
N CYS A 192 -38.67 -6.36 26.17
CA CYS A 192 -37.57 -7.31 26.09
C CYS A 192 -36.98 -7.47 27.49
N VAL A 193 -37.36 -8.53 28.22
CA VAL A 193 -36.80 -8.77 29.56
C VAL A 193 -35.37 -9.28 29.40
N PHE A 194 -34.39 -8.43 29.76
CA PHE A 194 -32.98 -8.78 29.71
C PHE A 194 -32.51 -9.41 31.02
N VAL A 195 -31.88 -10.57 30.91
CA VAL A 195 -31.20 -11.24 32.02
C VAL A 195 -29.70 -10.88 31.96
N PHE A 196 -29.34 -9.74 32.57
CA PHE A 196 -28.02 -9.11 32.40
C PHE A 196 -26.81 -9.99 32.76
N PHE A 197 -26.94 -10.91 33.70
CA PHE A 197 -25.82 -11.78 34.09
C PHE A 197 -25.51 -12.87 33.05
N ARG A 198 -26.45 -13.17 32.15
CA ARG A 198 -26.26 -14.09 31.01
C ARG A 198 -26.09 -13.37 29.68
N LEU A 199 -26.35 -12.07 29.65
CA LEU A 199 -26.38 -11.24 28.45
C LEU A 199 -24.97 -10.96 27.94
N LEU A 200 -24.69 -11.34 26.69
CA LEU A 200 -23.43 -11.06 26.01
C LEU A 200 -23.52 -9.78 25.20
N THR A 201 -24.50 -9.69 24.32
CA THR A 201 -24.70 -8.55 23.44
C THR A 201 -26.18 -8.32 23.19
N VAL A 202 -26.55 -7.06 22.95
CA VAL A 202 -27.84 -6.70 22.35
C VAL A 202 -27.53 -5.93 21.09
N THR A 203 -28.17 -6.29 19.98
CA THR A 203 -28.03 -5.58 18.71
C THR A 203 -29.38 -5.05 18.27
N VAL A 204 -29.39 -3.80 17.81
CA VAL A 204 -30.57 -3.16 17.22
C VAL A 204 -30.24 -2.86 15.76
N ASN A 205 -30.94 -3.55 14.85
CA ASN A 205 -30.67 -3.50 13.43
C ASN A 205 -31.88 -2.97 12.66
N PHE A 206 -31.65 -2.04 11.75
CA PHE A 206 -32.67 -1.52 10.85
C PHE A 206 -32.02 -0.91 9.60
N THR A 207 -32.80 -0.83 8.52
CA THR A 207 -32.29 -0.36 7.22
C THR A 207 -32.93 0.97 6.83
N LEU A 208 -32.12 1.91 6.35
CA LEU A 208 -32.55 3.22 5.86
C LEU A 208 -32.02 3.47 4.45
N LYS A 209 -32.82 4.14 3.61
CA LYS A 209 -32.44 4.59 2.28
C LYS A 209 -32.17 6.09 2.28
N ALA A 210 -31.15 6.50 1.54
CA ALA A 210 -30.90 7.90 1.22
C ALA A 210 -30.40 8.04 -0.22
N ILE A 211 -30.43 9.26 -0.75
CA ILE A 211 -29.94 9.58 -2.08
C ILE A 211 -28.84 10.62 -1.93
N ASN A 212 -27.67 10.38 -2.53
CA ASN A 212 -26.58 11.35 -2.50
C ASN A 212 -26.77 12.40 -3.60
N LEU A 213 -27.20 13.60 -3.21
CA LEU A 213 -27.46 14.72 -4.11
C LEU A 213 -26.21 15.54 -4.46
N GLU A 214 -25.10 15.40 -3.73
CA GLU A 214 -23.85 16.15 -3.98
C GLU A 214 -23.26 15.82 -5.35
N THR A 215 -23.45 14.60 -5.82
CA THR A 215 -23.03 14.11 -7.14
C THR A 215 -23.66 14.88 -8.32
N VAL A 216 -24.84 15.50 -8.11
CA VAL A 216 -25.55 16.27 -9.14
C VAL A 216 -24.79 17.54 -9.51
N GLU A 217 -24.11 18.18 -8.57
CA GLU A 217 -23.29 19.38 -8.82
C GLU A 217 -22.14 19.07 -9.81
N TYR A 218 -21.61 17.86 -9.75
CA TYR A 218 -20.55 17.37 -10.63
C TYR A 218 -21.06 16.79 -11.96
N HIS A 219 -22.36 16.94 -12.26
CA HIS A 219 -23.00 16.37 -13.44
C HIS A 219 -22.82 14.84 -13.54
N GLU A 220 -22.73 14.18 -12.39
CA GLU A 220 -22.80 12.72 -12.26
C GLU A 220 -24.22 12.32 -11.83
N LEU A 221 -24.59 11.07 -12.10
CA LEU A 221 -25.91 10.56 -11.72
C LEU A 221 -25.95 10.27 -10.21
N PRO A 222 -27.02 10.67 -9.49
CA PRO A 222 -27.13 10.38 -8.07
C PRO A 222 -27.31 8.89 -7.83
N ASP A 223 -26.46 8.36 -6.96
CA ASP A 223 -26.55 6.98 -6.48
C ASP A 223 -27.54 6.85 -5.31
N CYS A 224 -28.21 5.71 -5.25
CA CYS A 224 -29.09 5.33 -4.15
C CYS A 224 -28.28 4.51 -3.13
N TYR A 225 -28.40 4.87 -1.85
CA TYR A 225 -27.69 4.25 -0.74
C TYR A 225 -28.69 3.52 0.15
N VAL A 226 -28.39 2.27 0.52
CA VAL A 226 -29.00 1.57 1.66
C VAL A 226 -27.98 1.55 2.78
N PHE A 227 -28.37 2.04 3.94
CA PHE A 227 -27.61 2.01 5.18
C PHE A 227 -28.20 0.94 6.08
N ASP A 228 -27.41 -0.10 6.35
CA ASP A 228 -27.71 -1.13 7.34
C ASP A 228 -27.10 -0.69 8.66
N ILE A 229 -27.94 -0.12 9.52
CA ILE A 229 -27.50 0.47 10.78
C ILE A 229 -27.55 -0.60 11.86
N MET A 230 -26.42 -0.80 12.53
CA MET A 230 -26.27 -1.74 13.63
C MET A 230 -25.81 -1.00 14.88
N ILE A 231 -26.64 -1.04 15.92
CA ILE A 231 -26.28 -0.52 17.25
C ILE A 231 -26.00 -1.71 18.15
N THR A 232 -24.74 -1.83 18.59
CA THR A 232 -24.28 -2.93 19.42
C THR A 232 -24.09 -2.48 20.87
N PHE A 233 -24.68 -3.21 21.80
CA PHE A 233 -24.48 -3.08 23.24
C PHE A 233 -23.61 -4.26 23.69
N ASP A 234 -22.31 -4.04 23.89
CA ASP A 234 -21.36 -5.10 24.25
C ASP A 234 -21.21 -5.22 25.78
N ASN A 235 -21.55 -6.41 26.30
CA ASN A 235 -21.41 -6.79 27.70
C ASN A 235 -20.51 -8.03 27.88
N LYS A 236 -19.72 -8.43 26.88
CA LYS A 236 -18.88 -9.65 26.92
C LYS A 236 -17.91 -9.69 28.10
N ALA A 237 -17.41 -8.52 28.53
CA ALA A 237 -16.50 -8.41 29.66
C ALA A 237 -17.17 -8.55 31.04
N HIS A 238 -18.51 -8.47 31.12
CA HIS A 238 -19.29 -8.51 32.36
C HIS A 238 -18.74 -7.61 33.49
N SER A 239 -18.18 -6.44 33.14
CA SER A 239 -17.48 -5.55 34.07
C SER A 239 -18.39 -4.52 34.76
N GLY A 240 -19.70 -4.56 34.48
CA GLY A 240 -20.65 -3.52 34.89
C GLY A 240 -20.63 -2.28 33.99
N ARG A 241 -19.78 -2.26 32.96
CA ARG A 241 -19.76 -1.26 31.89
C ARG A 241 -20.17 -1.93 30.58
N ILE A 242 -21.25 -1.43 29.96
CA ILE A 242 -21.68 -1.84 28.63
C ILE A 242 -21.23 -0.77 27.65
N THR A 243 -20.41 -1.13 26.67
CA THR A 243 -20.01 -0.22 25.59
C THR A 243 -21.04 -0.26 24.49
N ILE A 244 -21.41 0.92 23.99
CA ILE A 244 -22.36 1.06 22.89
C ILE A 244 -21.61 1.59 21.68
N ASP A 245 -21.70 0.86 20.58
CA ASP A 245 -21.16 1.30 19.30
C ASP A 245 -22.26 1.31 18.24
N LEU A 246 -22.16 2.27 17.32
CA LEU A 246 -23.04 2.37 16.16
C LEU A 246 -22.16 2.33 14.93
N ASP A 247 -22.39 1.30 14.12
CA ASP A 247 -21.75 1.09 12.84
C ASP A 247 -22.81 1.03 11.73
N ASN A 248 -22.36 1.26 10.50
CA ASN A 248 -23.20 1.12 9.32
C ASN A 248 -22.48 0.41 8.16
N ASP A 249 -23.14 -0.61 7.65
CA ASP A 249 -22.81 -1.17 6.35
C ASP A 249 -23.62 -0.45 5.28
N VAL A 250 -23.01 -0.28 4.09
CA VAL A 250 -23.57 0.55 3.04
C VAL A 250 -23.59 -0.19 1.72
N HIS A 251 -24.78 -0.27 1.14
CA HIS A 251 -25.00 -0.82 -0.20
C HIS A 251 -25.36 0.29 -1.18
N ILE A 252 -24.58 0.39 -2.25
CA ILE A 252 -24.71 1.44 -3.28
C ILE A 252 -25.26 0.80 -4.55
N TYR A 253 -26.34 1.36 -5.11
CA TYR A 253 -26.96 0.88 -6.33
C TYR A 253 -27.55 2.04 -7.16
N GLU A 254 -27.81 1.78 -8.44
CA GLU A 254 -28.43 2.75 -9.34
C GLU A 254 -29.92 2.95 -9.01
N CYS A 255 -30.34 4.21 -8.94
CA CYS A 255 -31.75 4.56 -8.77
C CYS A 255 -32.57 4.20 -10.04
N ARG A 256 -33.76 3.61 -9.87
CA ARG A 256 -34.58 3.06 -10.98
C ARG A 256 -35.03 4.11 -12.00
N ASP A 257 -35.57 5.23 -11.52
CA ASP A 257 -36.08 6.32 -12.35
C ASP A 257 -35.45 7.64 -11.89
N TRP A 258 -34.78 8.35 -12.80
CA TRP A 258 -34.21 9.67 -12.53
C TRP A 258 -34.51 10.63 -13.69
N SER A 259 -34.81 11.88 -13.36
CA SER A 259 -35.01 12.95 -14.34
C SER A 259 -34.26 14.19 -13.87
N VAL A 260 -33.07 14.43 -14.44
CA VAL A 260 -32.29 15.64 -14.18
C VAL A 260 -32.17 16.40 -15.49
N THR A 261 -32.68 17.64 -15.51
CA THR A 261 -32.49 18.56 -16.65
C THR A 261 -31.00 18.88 -16.79
N ASP A 262 -30.45 18.71 -17.99
CA ASP A 262 -29.03 18.91 -18.36
C ASP A 262 -28.00 17.87 -17.88
N ALA A 263 -28.41 16.79 -17.21
CA ALA A 263 -27.48 15.67 -16.91
C ALA A 263 -27.30 14.78 -18.16
N SER A 264 -26.08 14.77 -18.72
CA SER A 264 -25.76 13.92 -19.87
C SER A 264 -25.07 12.62 -19.43
N PRO A 265 -25.57 11.43 -19.81
CA PRO A 265 -24.88 10.15 -19.55
C PRO A 265 -23.53 10.02 -20.31
N ARG A 266 -23.17 11.03 -21.11
CA ARG A 266 -21.93 11.11 -21.86
C ARG A 266 -20.68 11.14 -20.97
N ASN A 267 -20.78 11.69 -19.75
CA ASN A 267 -19.64 11.77 -18.82
C ASN A 267 -19.21 10.38 -18.33
N MET A 268 -20.16 9.51 -17.99
CA MET A 268 -19.89 8.13 -17.55
C MET A 268 -19.20 7.31 -18.64
N TYR A 269 -19.68 7.39 -19.89
CA TYR A 269 -19.05 6.68 -21.01
C TYR A 269 -17.61 7.16 -21.27
N MET A 270 -17.35 8.46 -21.11
CA MET A 270 -16.00 9.02 -21.27
C MET A 270 -15.03 8.53 -20.19
N LEU A 271 -15.49 8.35 -18.94
CA LEU A 271 -14.67 7.81 -17.85
C LEU A 271 -14.33 6.33 -18.07
N VAL A 272 -15.32 5.51 -18.45
CA VAL A 272 -15.09 4.09 -18.78
C VAL A 272 -14.16 3.97 -19.98
N LEU A 273 -14.36 4.78 -21.03
CA LEU A 273 -13.49 4.80 -22.20
C LEU A 273 -12.06 5.18 -21.82
N PHE A 274 -11.89 6.15 -20.92
CA PHE A 274 -10.58 6.53 -20.40
C PHE A 274 -9.90 5.38 -19.65
N ASP A 275 -10.63 4.67 -18.77
CA ASP A 275 -10.12 3.50 -18.05
C ASP A 275 -9.71 2.35 -19.00
N VAL A 276 -10.47 2.13 -20.08
CA VAL A 276 -10.09 1.17 -21.14
C VAL A 276 -8.80 1.58 -21.86
N ILE A 277 -8.65 2.87 -22.19
CA ILE A 277 -7.41 3.40 -22.79
C ILE A 277 -6.22 3.20 -21.85
N VAL A 278 -6.41 3.42 -20.55
CA VAL A 278 -5.36 3.18 -19.54
C VAL A 278 -4.92 1.72 -19.57
N ILE A 279 -5.86 0.77 -19.53
CA ILE A 279 -5.56 -0.66 -19.61
C ILE A 279 -4.77 -1.00 -20.87
N LEU A 280 -5.13 -0.46 -22.03
CA LEU A 280 -4.41 -0.71 -23.29
C LEU A 280 -2.95 -0.21 -23.23
N ILE A 281 -2.72 0.98 -22.66
CA ILE A 281 -1.37 1.54 -22.47
C ILE A 281 -0.56 0.66 -21.50
N LEU A 282 -1.18 0.21 -20.41
CA LEU A 282 -0.55 -0.67 -19.41
C LEU A 282 -0.22 -2.04 -20.00
N MET A 283 -1.10 -2.64 -20.79
CA MET A 283 -0.85 -3.91 -21.46
C MET A 283 0.30 -3.81 -22.46
N LEU A 284 0.38 -2.71 -23.22
CA LEU A 284 1.49 -2.44 -24.12
C LEU A 284 2.81 -2.25 -23.35
N SER A 285 2.77 -1.53 -22.21
CA SER A 285 3.91 -1.36 -21.31
C SER A 285 4.40 -2.72 -20.79
N LEU A 286 3.49 -3.53 -20.26
CA LEU A 286 3.75 -4.86 -19.72
C LEU A 286 4.42 -5.76 -20.77
N LEU A 287 3.88 -5.81 -21.98
CA LEU A 287 4.43 -6.61 -23.09
C LEU A 287 5.85 -6.17 -23.47
N LEU A 288 6.09 -4.86 -23.58
CA LEU A 288 7.40 -4.31 -23.95
C LEU A 288 8.45 -4.52 -22.84
N CYS A 289 8.05 -4.42 -21.58
CA CYS A 289 8.90 -4.69 -20.43
C CYS A 289 9.20 -6.18 -20.29
N ALA A 290 8.19 -7.05 -20.39
CA ALA A 290 8.36 -8.50 -20.38
C ALA A 290 9.29 -8.97 -21.51
N ARG A 291 9.15 -8.42 -22.73
CA ARG A 291 10.09 -8.70 -23.83
C ARG A 291 11.52 -8.26 -23.51
N SER A 292 11.68 -7.15 -22.79
CA SER A 292 13.01 -6.63 -22.39
C SER A 292 13.67 -7.52 -21.34
N VAL A 293 12.89 -8.03 -20.37
CA VAL A 293 13.36 -9.01 -19.38
C VAL A 293 13.72 -10.34 -20.07
N LYS A 294 12.84 -10.85 -20.95
CA LYS A 294 13.12 -12.08 -21.73
C LYS A 294 14.40 -11.94 -22.56
N ALA A 295 14.63 -10.79 -23.18
CA ALA A 295 15.87 -10.52 -23.93
C ALA A 295 17.10 -10.48 -23.01
N GLY A 296 16.98 -9.94 -21.80
CA GLY A 296 18.05 -9.96 -20.79
C GLY A 296 18.39 -11.37 -20.31
N VAL A 297 17.37 -12.17 -20.00
CA VAL A 297 17.53 -13.59 -19.61
C VAL A 297 18.16 -14.40 -20.74
N HIS A 298 17.73 -14.20 -21.99
CA HIS A 298 18.34 -14.88 -23.14
C HIS A 298 19.82 -14.49 -23.30
N LEU A 299 20.15 -13.20 -23.19
CA LEU A 299 21.54 -12.72 -23.27
C LEU A 299 22.40 -13.24 -22.11
N GLN A 300 21.80 -13.41 -20.92
CA GLN A 300 22.47 -13.99 -19.77
C GLN A 300 22.86 -15.46 -20.01
N PHE A 301 21.99 -16.25 -20.64
CA PHE A 301 22.31 -17.64 -21.01
C PHE A 301 23.43 -17.67 -22.06
N GLU A 302 23.32 -16.86 -23.11
CA GLU A 302 24.35 -16.74 -24.16
C GLU A 302 25.70 -16.29 -23.58
N TYR A 303 25.71 -15.35 -22.62
CA TYR A 303 26.92 -14.91 -21.92
C TYR A 303 27.54 -16.03 -21.08
N THR A 304 26.72 -16.81 -20.37
CA THR A 304 27.21 -17.92 -19.53
C THR A 304 27.84 -19.01 -20.40
N GLU A 305 27.22 -19.33 -21.53
CA GLU A 305 27.73 -20.31 -22.49
C GLU A 305 29.03 -19.81 -23.15
N PHE A 306 29.04 -18.58 -23.66
CA PHE A 306 30.22 -17.97 -24.28
C PHE A 306 31.41 -17.91 -23.30
N PHE A 307 31.18 -17.52 -22.05
CA PHE A 307 32.24 -17.41 -21.04
C PHE A 307 32.77 -18.79 -20.61
N SER A 308 31.89 -19.81 -20.55
CA SER A 308 32.30 -21.18 -20.27
C SER A 308 33.17 -21.76 -21.38
N ILE A 309 32.84 -21.49 -22.65
CA ILE A 309 33.56 -22.03 -23.82
C ILE A 309 34.92 -21.34 -24.00
N HIS A 310 34.98 -20.01 -23.92
CA HIS A 310 36.21 -19.27 -24.22
C HIS A 310 37.17 -19.11 -23.04
N HIS A 311 36.67 -19.07 -21.80
CA HIS A 311 37.49 -18.81 -20.62
C HIS A 311 37.52 -19.96 -19.60
N GLY A 312 36.76 -21.05 -19.82
CA GLY A 312 36.76 -22.24 -18.95
C GLY A 312 36.34 -21.96 -17.50
N LYS A 313 35.68 -20.82 -17.24
CA LYS A 313 35.28 -20.37 -15.90
C LYS A 313 33.77 -20.29 -15.81
N HIS A 314 33.22 -20.61 -14.64
CA HIS A 314 31.81 -20.39 -14.34
C HIS A 314 31.57 -18.93 -13.92
N VAL A 315 30.51 -18.33 -14.45
CA VAL A 315 30.10 -16.95 -14.13
C VAL A 315 29.46 -16.91 -12.74
N SER A 316 29.81 -15.90 -11.93
CA SER A 316 29.24 -15.72 -10.60
C SER A 316 27.73 -15.38 -10.66
N PHE A 317 26.99 -15.70 -9.60
CA PHE A 317 25.57 -15.33 -9.50
C PHE A 317 25.35 -13.80 -9.52
N SER A 318 26.31 -13.04 -8.99
CA SER A 318 26.25 -11.57 -8.98
C SER A 318 26.25 -10.99 -10.40
N ASP A 319 27.17 -11.46 -11.25
CA ASP A 319 27.28 -10.99 -12.64
C ASP A 319 26.05 -11.42 -13.45
N ARG A 320 25.52 -12.61 -13.15
CA ARG A 320 24.28 -13.13 -13.73
C ARG A 320 23.06 -12.25 -13.39
N MET A 321 22.98 -11.72 -12.17
CA MET A 321 21.88 -10.86 -11.73
C MET A 321 21.92 -9.46 -12.38
N GLU A 322 23.09 -9.00 -12.85
CA GLU A 322 23.22 -7.70 -13.51
C GLU A 322 22.48 -7.62 -14.86
N PHE A 323 22.32 -8.75 -15.55
CA PHE A 323 21.52 -8.85 -16.78
C PHE A 323 20.01 -8.67 -16.54
N ILE A 324 19.55 -8.96 -15.32
CA ILE A 324 18.15 -8.80 -14.91
C ILE A 324 17.98 -7.42 -14.31
N ASN A 325 17.46 -6.49 -15.10
CA ASN A 325 17.23 -5.13 -14.63
C ASN A 325 15.98 -5.05 -13.74
N GLY A 326 16.20 -4.88 -12.43
CA GLY A 326 15.16 -4.78 -11.41
C GLY A 326 14.12 -3.67 -11.65
N TRP A 327 14.48 -2.60 -12.38
CA TRP A 327 13.50 -1.56 -12.74
C TRP A 327 12.42 -2.07 -13.69
N TYR A 328 12.73 -3.01 -14.59
CA TYR A 328 11.69 -3.61 -15.44
C TYR A 328 10.78 -4.53 -14.64
N ILE A 329 11.30 -5.23 -13.62
CA ILE A 329 10.48 -6.05 -12.71
C ILE A 329 9.51 -5.14 -11.93
N LEU A 330 10.01 -4.03 -11.37
CA LEU A 330 9.18 -3.04 -10.67
C LEU A 330 8.07 -2.50 -11.58
N ILE A 331 8.38 -2.18 -12.84
CA ILE A 331 7.38 -1.74 -13.82
C ILE A 331 6.34 -2.83 -14.10
N ILE A 332 6.76 -4.10 -14.26
CA ILE A 332 5.84 -5.23 -14.48
C ILE A 332 4.88 -5.39 -13.30
N VAL A 333 5.39 -5.35 -12.06
CA VAL A 333 4.57 -5.44 -10.85
C VAL A 333 3.60 -4.26 -10.78
N SER A 334 4.06 -3.03 -11.05
CA SER A 334 3.19 -1.86 -11.07
C SER A 334 2.09 -1.95 -12.14
N ASP A 335 2.41 -2.48 -13.32
CA ASP A 335 1.46 -2.61 -14.42
C ASP A 335 0.39 -3.67 -14.07
N VAL A 336 0.76 -4.79 -13.45
CA VAL A 336 -0.19 -5.82 -12.99
C VAL A 336 -1.15 -5.28 -11.91
N LEU A 337 -0.63 -4.54 -10.93
CA LEU A 337 -1.46 -3.92 -9.87
C LEU A 337 -2.43 -2.90 -10.46
N THR A 338 -1.95 -2.02 -11.35
CA THR A 338 -2.79 -0.98 -11.97
C THR A 338 -3.82 -1.54 -12.96
N ILE A 339 -3.48 -2.58 -13.73
CA ILE A 339 -4.46 -3.29 -14.59
C ILE A 339 -5.55 -3.92 -13.72
N SER A 340 -5.17 -4.63 -12.66
CA SER A 340 -6.13 -5.27 -11.75
C SER A 340 -7.04 -4.24 -11.07
N GLY A 341 -6.47 -3.12 -10.61
CA GLY A 341 -7.23 -2.00 -10.05
C GLY A 341 -8.15 -1.33 -11.07
N SER A 342 -7.71 -1.15 -12.32
CA SER A 342 -8.53 -0.55 -13.39
C SER A 342 -9.71 -1.45 -13.77
N LEU A 343 -9.52 -2.77 -13.81
CA LEU A 343 -10.61 -3.73 -14.01
C LEU A 343 -11.62 -3.66 -12.86
N LEU A 344 -11.15 -3.61 -11.62
CA LEU A 344 -12.03 -3.48 -10.46
C LEU A 344 -12.78 -2.15 -10.46
N LYS A 345 -12.13 -1.05 -10.86
CA LYS A 345 -12.77 0.26 -11.04
C LYS A 345 -13.91 0.22 -12.06
N ILE A 346 -13.72 -0.45 -13.21
CA ILE A 346 -14.78 -0.62 -14.21
C ILE A 346 -15.93 -1.47 -13.64
N ILE A 347 -15.62 -2.55 -12.90
CA ILE A 347 -16.66 -3.38 -12.24
C ILE A 347 -17.48 -2.57 -11.23
N ILE A 348 -16.83 -1.67 -10.48
CA ILE A 348 -17.48 -0.75 -9.54
C ILE A 348 -18.36 0.26 -10.27
N GLN A 349 -17.89 0.83 -11.39
CA GLN A 349 -18.70 1.73 -12.23
C GLN A 349 -19.90 1.01 -12.84
N LEU A 350 -19.79 -0.28 -13.13
CA LEU A 350 -20.90 -1.14 -13.57
C LEU A 350 -21.78 -1.64 -12.40
N LYS A 351 -21.52 -1.17 -11.17
CA LYS A 351 -22.28 -1.48 -9.95
C LYS A 351 -22.43 -2.98 -9.65
N ALA A 352 -21.51 -3.81 -10.15
CA ALA A 352 -21.55 -5.26 -9.93
C ALA A 352 -20.92 -5.67 -8.58
N VAL A 353 -19.98 -4.86 -8.05
CA VAL A 353 -19.29 -5.10 -6.77
C VAL A 353 -19.00 -3.74 -6.10
N ALA A 354 -19.10 -3.67 -4.77
CA ALA A 354 -18.86 -2.45 -3.97
C ALA A 354 -17.56 -2.51 -3.15
N SER A 355 -16.44 -2.97 -3.73
CA SER A 355 -15.15 -3.10 -3.03
C SER A 355 -14.18 -1.95 -3.34
N TYR A 356 -14.53 -0.73 -2.90
CA TYR A 356 -13.73 0.48 -3.13
C TYR A 356 -12.36 0.44 -2.46
N ASP A 357 -12.24 -0.20 -1.29
CA ASP A 357 -10.98 -0.29 -0.53
C ASP A 357 -9.89 -1.06 -1.29
N LEU A 358 -10.24 -2.23 -1.82
CA LEU A 358 -9.31 -3.05 -2.59
C LEU A 358 -8.88 -2.33 -3.88
N CYS A 359 -9.81 -1.66 -4.55
CA CYS A 359 -9.52 -0.86 -5.74
C CYS A 359 -8.55 0.29 -5.42
N SER A 360 -8.79 0.99 -4.31
CA SER A 360 -7.97 2.09 -3.82
C SER A 360 -6.54 1.63 -3.49
N ILE A 361 -6.39 0.48 -2.81
CA ILE A 361 -5.09 -0.09 -2.49
C ILE A 361 -4.33 -0.48 -3.77
N LEU A 362 -4.98 -1.17 -4.71
CA LEU A 362 -4.34 -1.61 -5.96
C LEU A 362 -3.90 -0.44 -6.84
N LEU A 363 -4.78 0.54 -7.08
CA LEU A 363 -4.45 1.73 -7.88
C LEU A 363 -3.44 2.63 -7.16
N GLY A 364 -3.57 2.82 -5.85
CA GLY A 364 -2.66 3.63 -5.03
C GLY A 364 -1.25 3.06 -4.97
N THR A 365 -1.11 1.78 -4.62
CA THR A 365 0.20 1.09 -4.58
C THR A 365 0.82 0.98 -5.97
N GLY A 366 0.01 0.67 -6.99
CA GLY A 366 0.45 0.67 -8.38
C GLY A 366 1.02 2.01 -8.82
N THR A 367 0.32 3.11 -8.53
CA THR A 367 0.78 4.48 -8.84
C THR A 367 2.04 4.86 -8.07
N MET A 368 2.13 4.52 -6.79
CA MET A 368 3.34 4.71 -5.98
C MET A 368 4.57 4.05 -6.64
N LEU A 369 4.44 2.79 -7.08
CA LEU A 369 5.52 2.10 -7.79
C LEU A 369 5.83 2.74 -9.15
N VAL A 370 4.83 3.21 -9.90
CA VAL A 370 5.05 3.95 -11.16
C VAL A 370 5.90 5.21 -10.92
N TRP A 371 5.60 5.98 -9.86
CA TRP A 371 6.37 7.17 -9.49
C TRP A 371 7.78 6.83 -8.98
N ILE A 372 7.97 5.76 -8.21
CA ILE A 372 9.30 5.23 -7.89
C ILE A 372 10.06 4.86 -9.17
N GLY A 373 9.36 4.32 -10.18
CA GLY A 373 9.90 4.03 -11.50
C GLY A 373 10.49 5.25 -12.22
N VAL A 374 10.07 6.47 -11.88
CA VAL A 374 10.66 7.73 -12.42
C VAL A 374 12.13 7.86 -12.03
N LEU A 375 12.53 7.36 -10.86
CA LEU A 375 13.92 7.40 -10.39
C LEU A 375 14.88 6.75 -11.39
N ARG A 376 14.44 5.71 -12.11
CA ARG A 376 15.20 5.11 -13.22
C ARG A 376 15.60 6.13 -14.28
N TYR A 377 14.68 7.01 -14.66
CA TYR A 377 14.91 8.00 -15.71
C TYR A 377 15.78 9.16 -15.20
N MET A 378 15.69 9.50 -13.92
CA MET A 378 16.62 10.43 -13.29
C MET A 378 18.04 9.86 -13.22
N GLY A 379 18.19 8.54 -13.11
CA GLY A 379 19.48 7.83 -13.16
C GLY A 379 20.27 8.00 -14.46
N TYR A 380 19.67 8.52 -15.55
CA TYR A 380 20.44 8.87 -16.76
C TYR A 380 21.34 10.09 -16.56
N PHE A 381 21.02 10.93 -15.59
CA PHE A 381 21.85 12.07 -15.24
C PHE A 381 22.95 11.65 -14.25
N LYS A 382 24.21 11.89 -14.62
CA LYS A 382 25.38 11.48 -13.82
C LYS A 382 25.33 11.93 -12.35
N LYS A 383 24.75 13.11 -12.06
CA LYS A 383 24.62 13.63 -10.69
C LYS A 383 23.60 12.86 -9.84
N TYR A 384 22.42 12.55 -10.39
CA TYR A 384 21.36 11.84 -9.67
C TYR A 384 21.62 10.33 -9.56
N ASN A 385 22.37 9.77 -10.51
CA ASN A 385 22.75 8.35 -10.49
C ASN A 385 23.58 7.97 -9.25
N ILE A 386 24.43 8.87 -8.75
CA ILE A 386 25.25 8.63 -7.54
C ILE A 386 24.35 8.29 -6.35
N LEU A 387 23.28 9.05 -6.13
CA LEU A 387 22.37 8.84 -5.00
C LEU A 387 21.66 7.46 -5.05
N ILE A 388 21.19 7.06 -6.24
CA ILE A 388 20.52 5.77 -6.44
C ILE A 388 21.50 4.61 -6.24
N ILE A 389 22.73 4.74 -6.72
CA ILE A 389 23.78 3.75 -6.53
C ILE A 389 24.15 3.65 -5.04
N THR A 390 24.25 4.78 -4.34
CA THR A 390 24.46 4.81 -2.88
C THR A 390 23.37 4.06 -2.14
N LEU A 391 22.09 4.31 -2.45
CA LEU A 391 20.99 3.60 -1.80
C LEU A 391 21.05 2.08 -2.06
N ARG A 392 21.33 1.67 -3.30
CA ARG A 392 21.45 0.25 -3.67
C ARG A 392 22.63 -0.43 -2.98
N ALA A 393 23.76 0.26 -2.87
CA ALA A 393 24.97 -0.26 -2.23
C ALA A 393 24.84 -0.33 -0.71
N ALA A 394 24.13 0.64 -0.10
CA ALA A 394 23.91 0.68 1.34
C ALA A 394 22.88 -0.37 1.79
N LEU A 395 21.86 -0.66 0.96
CA LEU A 395 20.75 -1.55 1.28
C LEU A 395 21.13 -2.89 1.96
N PRO A 396 22.06 -3.71 1.43
CA PRO A 396 22.41 -4.99 2.07
C PRO A 396 23.04 -4.81 3.45
N ASN A 397 23.87 -3.77 3.65
CA ASN A 397 24.48 -3.48 4.93
C ASN A 397 23.45 -2.94 5.93
N VAL A 398 22.56 -2.06 5.47
CA VAL A 398 21.42 -1.55 6.24
C VAL A 398 20.53 -2.71 6.70
N ILE A 399 20.14 -3.64 5.82
CA ILE A 399 19.28 -4.78 6.18
C ILE A 399 19.91 -5.65 7.28
N ARG A 400 21.21 -5.94 7.18
CA ARG A 400 21.94 -6.71 8.21
C ARG A 400 21.91 -5.99 9.56
N PHE A 401 22.19 -4.68 9.56
CA PHE A 401 22.16 -3.87 10.77
C PHE A 401 20.74 -3.76 11.35
N THR A 402 19.73 -3.55 10.50
CA THR A 402 18.31 -3.53 10.90
C THR A 402 17.88 -4.86 11.51
N CYS A 403 18.35 -6.00 11.02
CA CYS A 403 18.03 -7.30 11.61
C CYS A 403 18.54 -7.41 13.06
N CYS A 404 19.77 -6.95 13.32
CA CYS A 404 20.31 -6.87 14.68
C CYS A 404 19.52 -5.91 15.57
N ALA A 405 19.21 -4.71 15.07
CA ALA A 405 18.42 -3.71 15.79
C ALA A 405 16.98 -4.20 16.08
N ALA A 406 16.38 -4.93 15.13
CA ALA A 406 15.03 -5.48 15.26
C ALA A 406 14.94 -6.53 16.39
N MET A 407 15.98 -7.35 16.60
CA MET A 407 16.00 -8.29 17.73
C MET A 407 15.95 -7.57 19.08
N ILE A 408 16.71 -6.47 19.23
CA ILE A 408 16.69 -5.64 20.44
C ILE A 408 15.33 -4.96 20.58
N TYR A 409 14.81 -4.39 19.49
CA TYR A 409 13.53 -3.71 19.45
C TYR A 409 12.38 -4.63 19.88
N LEU A 410 12.33 -5.87 19.37
CA LEU A 410 11.34 -6.86 19.78
C LEU A 410 11.47 -7.21 21.28
N GLY A 411 12.69 -7.31 21.80
CA GLY A 411 12.91 -7.48 23.24
C GLY A 411 12.29 -6.35 24.08
N TYR A 412 12.45 -5.11 23.64
CA TYR A 412 11.77 -3.96 24.24
C TYR A 412 10.25 -4.06 24.06
N CYS A 413 9.72 -4.37 22.86
CA CYS A 413 8.29 -4.53 22.63
C CYS A 413 7.63 -5.54 23.58
N PHE A 414 8.20 -6.75 23.71
CA PHE A 414 7.63 -7.77 24.60
C PHE A 414 7.70 -7.36 26.07
N CYS A 415 8.83 -6.76 26.49
CA CYS A 415 9.00 -6.28 27.85
C CYS A 415 8.04 -5.13 28.19
N GLY A 416 7.93 -4.13 27.31
CA GLY A 416 7.01 -3.01 27.45
C GLY A 416 5.55 -3.45 27.44
N TRP A 417 5.19 -4.40 26.58
CA TRP A 417 3.82 -4.93 26.50
C TRP A 417 3.38 -5.58 27.81
N ILE A 418 4.18 -6.51 28.36
CA ILE A 418 3.79 -7.25 29.56
C ILE A 418 3.89 -6.40 30.84
N VAL A 419 4.93 -5.56 30.97
CA VAL A 419 5.17 -4.79 32.20
C VAL A 419 4.36 -3.50 32.25
N LEU A 420 4.30 -2.75 31.14
CA LEU A 420 3.64 -1.44 31.10
C LEU A 420 2.18 -1.51 30.63
N GLY A 421 1.77 -2.58 29.95
CA GLY A 421 0.44 -2.72 29.37
C GLY A 421 -0.73 -2.54 30.34
N PRO A 422 -0.70 -3.10 31.56
CA PRO A 422 -1.76 -2.87 32.54
C PRO A 422 -1.86 -1.42 33.06
N TYR A 423 -0.76 -0.65 32.96
CA TYR A 423 -0.62 0.68 33.57
C TYR A 423 -0.65 1.83 32.57
N HIS A 424 -0.51 1.55 31.27
CA HIS A 424 -0.41 2.56 30.23
C HIS A 424 -1.19 2.16 28.97
N THR A 425 -2.04 3.06 28.47
CA THR A 425 -2.96 2.81 27.34
C THR A 425 -2.22 2.42 26.05
N LYS A 426 -1.10 3.10 25.76
CA LYS A 426 -0.23 2.80 24.60
C LYS A 426 0.48 1.45 24.64
N PHE A 427 0.54 0.78 25.78
CA PHE A 427 1.23 -0.50 25.91
C PHE A 427 0.28 -1.70 26.00
N ARG A 428 -1.02 -1.52 25.74
CA ARG A 428 -2.05 -2.58 25.92
C ARG A 428 -1.93 -3.74 24.95
N THR A 429 -1.65 -3.47 23.68
CA THR A 429 -1.50 -4.49 22.64
C THR A 429 -0.14 -4.37 21.98
N LEU A 430 0.42 -5.49 21.53
CA LEU A 430 1.76 -5.52 20.92
C LEU A 430 1.87 -4.57 19.72
N ASN A 431 0.79 -4.40 18.94
CA ASN A 431 0.78 -3.48 17.80
C ASN A 431 0.93 -2.02 18.24
N VAL A 432 0.13 -1.57 19.21
CA VAL A 432 0.21 -0.18 19.72
C VAL A 432 1.52 0.05 20.45
N VAL A 433 2.10 -0.98 21.09
CA VAL A 433 3.46 -0.92 21.65
C VAL A 433 4.48 -0.66 20.55
N SER A 434 4.40 -1.38 19.43
CA SER A 434 5.31 -1.20 18.30
C SER A 434 5.15 0.20 17.69
N GLU A 435 3.93 0.65 17.44
CA GLU A 435 3.65 2.01 16.96
C GLU A 435 4.23 3.07 17.91
N SER A 436 4.02 2.89 19.22
CA SER A 436 4.49 3.84 20.23
C SER A 436 6.00 3.89 20.35
N LEU A 437 6.68 2.73 20.35
CA LEU A 437 8.14 2.66 20.36
C LEU A 437 8.75 3.19 19.06
N PHE A 438 8.08 2.97 17.92
CA PHE A 438 8.52 3.53 16.65
C PHE A 438 8.38 5.06 16.60
N SER A 439 7.26 5.61 17.11
CA SER A 439 7.09 7.06 17.30
C SER A 439 8.17 7.64 18.22
N LEU A 440 8.50 6.94 19.32
CA LEU A 440 9.56 7.35 20.25
C LEU A 440 10.95 7.39 19.60
N ILE A 441 11.30 6.43 18.74
CA ILE A 441 12.58 6.44 17.99
C ILE A 441 12.68 7.71 17.12
N ASN A 442 11.56 8.18 16.58
CA ASN A 442 11.48 9.39 15.77
C ASN A 442 11.29 10.68 16.61
N GLY A 443 11.27 10.57 17.95
CA GLY A 443 11.14 11.71 18.86
C GLY A 443 9.71 12.22 19.06
N ASP A 444 8.70 11.47 18.63
CA ASP A 444 7.29 11.83 18.77
C ASP A 444 6.69 11.34 20.10
N ASP A 445 5.84 12.18 20.69
CA ASP A 445 5.09 11.99 21.92
C ASP A 445 5.84 11.46 23.16
N MET A 446 7.13 11.81 23.28
CA MET A 446 7.98 11.35 24.39
C MET A 446 7.46 11.79 25.77
N PHE A 447 7.02 13.05 25.90
CA PHE A 447 6.56 13.57 27.19
C PHE A 447 5.23 12.93 27.63
N ALA A 448 4.27 12.70 26.73
CA ALA A 448 3.00 12.10 27.16
C ALA A 448 3.18 10.64 27.58
N THR A 449 4.07 9.87 26.95
CA THR A 449 4.42 8.52 27.44
C THR A 449 4.97 8.53 28.86
N PHE A 450 5.73 9.56 29.23
CA PHE A 450 6.23 9.73 30.59
C PHE A 450 5.17 10.25 31.57
N LYS A 451 4.24 11.08 31.11
CA LYS A 451 3.20 11.72 31.94
C LYS A 451 2.03 10.78 32.22
N ASN A 452 1.63 9.97 31.25
CA ASN A 452 0.43 9.14 31.32
C ASN A 452 0.63 7.80 32.06
N MET A 453 1.80 7.60 32.69
CA MET A 453 2.04 6.43 33.53
C MET A 453 1.22 6.49 34.82
N GLN A 454 0.42 5.45 35.08
CA GLN A 454 -0.34 5.35 36.32
C GLN A 454 0.60 5.09 37.52
N HIS A 455 0.50 5.95 38.53
CA HIS A 455 1.22 5.81 39.81
C HIS A 455 0.53 4.82 40.76
N LYS A 456 0.34 3.56 40.33
CA LYS A 456 -0.23 2.50 41.19
C LYS A 456 0.83 1.67 41.91
N SER A 457 2.03 1.59 41.34
CA SER A 457 3.17 0.86 41.92
C SER A 457 4.44 1.65 41.64
N ASP A 458 5.16 2.04 42.69
CA ASP A 458 6.42 2.79 42.55
C ASP A 458 7.50 1.97 41.84
N VAL A 459 7.49 0.64 41.99
CA VAL A 459 8.42 -0.27 41.30
C VAL A 459 8.18 -0.24 39.79
N VAL A 460 6.93 -0.34 39.36
CA VAL A 460 6.58 -0.27 37.93
C VAL A 460 6.83 1.13 37.37
N TRP A 461 6.57 2.17 38.16
CA TRP A 461 6.87 3.54 37.78
C TRP A 461 8.39 3.74 37.58
N LEU A 462 9.21 3.30 38.52
CA LEU A 462 10.67 3.39 38.41
C LEU A 462 11.18 2.56 37.22
N PHE A 463 10.67 1.34 37.05
CA PHE A 463 10.97 0.48 35.91
C PHE A 463 10.64 1.18 34.59
N SER A 464 9.47 1.82 34.49
CA SER A 464 9.05 2.53 33.27
C SER A 464 9.99 3.66 32.90
N ARG A 465 10.51 4.40 33.89
CA ARG A 465 11.49 5.47 33.69
C ARG A 465 12.78 4.89 33.15
N LEU A 466 13.32 3.86 33.81
CA LEU A 466 14.53 3.17 33.36
C LEU A 466 14.37 2.58 31.95
N TYR A 467 13.24 1.92 31.70
CA TYR A 467 12.90 1.33 30.41
C TYR A 467 12.87 2.38 29.30
N LEU A 468 12.13 3.48 29.48
CA LEU A 468 12.02 4.52 28.46
C LEU A 468 13.33 5.29 28.27
N TYR A 469 14.05 5.63 29.34
CA TYR A 469 15.35 6.31 29.21
C TYR A 469 16.39 5.43 28.51
N THR A 470 16.47 4.13 28.84
CA THR A 470 17.40 3.21 28.17
C THR A 470 17.01 3.00 26.71
N PHE A 471 15.72 2.85 26.42
CA PHE A 471 15.24 2.72 25.04
C PHE A 471 15.57 3.95 24.19
N VAL A 472 15.19 5.14 24.66
CA VAL A 472 15.40 6.41 23.94
C VAL A 472 16.89 6.68 23.73
N SER A 473 17.71 6.53 24.78
CA SER A 473 19.15 6.77 24.67
C SER A 473 19.84 5.78 23.72
N LEU A 474 19.49 4.49 23.80
CA LEU A 474 20.05 3.46 22.93
C LEU A 474 19.64 3.68 21.47
N PHE A 475 18.34 3.80 21.19
CA PHE A 475 17.85 3.84 19.81
C PHE A 475 18.10 5.18 19.11
N ILE A 476 17.91 6.31 19.80
CA ILE A 476 18.12 7.63 19.18
C ILE A 476 19.62 7.94 19.08
N TYR A 477 20.39 7.79 20.15
CA TYR A 477 21.79 8.25 20.11
C TYR A 477 22.75 7.22 19.52
N MET A 478 22.51 5.92 19.70
CA MET A 478 23.42 4.90 19.17
C MET A 478 22.93 4.32 17.85
N VAL A 479 21.74 3.71 17.84
CA VAL A 479 21.27 2.95 16.66
C VAL A 479 21.01 3.87 15.47
N LEU A 480 20.27 4.97 15.65
CA LEU A 480 19.97 5.92 14.58
C LEU A 480 21.24 6.60 14.06
N SER A 481 22.17 6.99 14.94
CA SER A 481 23.47 7.55 14.54
C SER A 481 24.27 6.56 13.69
N LEU A 482 24.34 5.28 14.08
CA LEU A 482 25.01 4.25 13.30
C LEU A 482 24.36 4.02 11.93
N PHE A 483 23.02 4.05 11.85
CA PHE A 483 22.31 4.01 10.56
C PHE A 483 22.73 5.15 9.64
N ILE A 484 22.78 6.38 10.16
CA ILE A 484 23.21 7.57 9.40
C ILE A 484 24.67 7.44 8.97
N THR A 485 25.56 7.01 9.86
CA THR A 485 26.98 6.81 9.55
C THR A 485 27.19 5.76 8.46
N LEU A 486 26.46 4.63 8.49
CA LEU A 486 26.58 3.57 7.48
C LEU A 486 26.18 4.07 6.08
N ILE A 487 25.08 4.83 5.99
CA ILE A 487 24.63 5.43 4.72
C ILE A 487 25.63 6.49 4.26
N THR A 488 26.16 7.31 5.18
CA THR A 488 27.13 8.36 4.88
C THR A 488 28.46 7.78 4.39
N ASP A 489 28.98 6.73 5.02
CA ASP A 489 30.19 6.02 4.58
C ASP A 489 30.02 5.41 3.18
N THR A 490 28.85 4.81 2.92
CA THR A 490 28.53 4.31 1.58
C THR A 490 28.45 5.44 0.55
N TYR A 491 27.94 6.61 0.93
CA TYR A 491 27.91 7.79 0.07
C TYR A 491 29.33 8.29 -0.24
N ASP A 492 30.18 8.40 0.78
CA ASP A 492 31.55 8.90 0.68
C ASP A 492 32.49 7.94 -0.05
N THR A 493 32.20 6.64 -0.10
CA THR A 493 32.95 5.67 -0.94
C THR A 493 32.56 5.75 -2.42
N ILE A 494 31.30 6.06 -2.75
CA ILE A 494 30.80 6.12 -4.13
C ILE A 494 31.07 7.48 -4.78
N LYS A 495 31.02 8.57 -4.00
CA LYS A 495 31.34 9.93 -4.47
C LYS A 495 32.69 10.04 -5.20
N PRO A 496 33.82 9.55 -4.66
CA PRO A 496 35.10 9.57 -5.35
C PRO A 496 35.15 8.60 -6.51
N GLN A 497 34.45 7.46 -6.51
CA GLN A 497 34.39 6.57 -7.69
C GLN A 497 33.74 7.26 -8.90
N GLY A 498 32.71 8.10 -8.68
CA GLY A 498 32.12 8.93 -9.74
C GLY A 498 33.07 10.01 -10.27
N LEU A 499 33.91 10.58 -9.40
CA LEU A 499 34.91 11.60 -9.76
C LEU A 499 36.16 10.98 -10.40
N ILE A 500 36.59 9.80 -9.93
CA ILE A 500 37.73 9.02 -10.40
C ILE A 500 37.41 8.40 -11.76
N TRP A 501 36.18 7.96 -12.03
CA TRP A 501 35.80 7.52 -13.39
C TRP A 501 35.76 8.70 -14.38
N PHE A 502 35.35 9.89 -13.92
CA PHE A 502 35.42 11.11 -14.72
C PHE A 502 36.87 11.56 -14.96
N CYS A 503 37.73 11.48 -13.93
CA CYS A 503 39.15 11.78 -14.01
C CYS A 503 39.93 10.74 -14.81
N LEU A 504 39.64 9.44 -14.72
CA LEU A 504 40.24 8.37 -15.54
C LEU A 504 39.79 8.47 -16.99
N CYS A 505 38.52 8.81 -17.28
CA CYS A 505 38.09 9.11 -18.64
C CYS A 505 38.77 10.37 -19.18
N MET A 506 39.00 11.41 -18.36
CA MET A 506 39.76 12.60 -18.77
C MET A 506 41.26 12.32 -18.91
N PHE A 507 41.85 11.49 -18.03
CA PHE A 507 43.25 11.10 -18.10
C PHE A 507 43.52 10.21 -19.31
N PHE A 508 42.62 9.29 -19.64
CA PHE A 508 42.70 8.53 -20.90
C PHE A 508 42.46 9.40 -22.14
N PHE A 509 41.60 10.43 -22.07
CA PHE A 509 41.47 11.41 -23.16
C PHE A 509 42.72 12.30 -23.30
N SER A 510 43.36 12.71 -22.20
CA SER A 510 44.60 13.49 -22.24
C SER A 510 45.82 12.65 -22.63
N PHE A 511 45.88 11.36 -22.28
CA PHE A 511 46.94 10.47 -22.75
C PHE A 511 46.85 10.16 -24.24
N ILE A 512 45.64 10.09 -24.82
CA ILE A 512 45.46 9.94 -26.27
C ILE A 512 45.81 11.23 -27.03
N VAL A 513 45.68 12.42 -26.42
CA VAL A 513 46.07 13.69 -27.04
C VAL A 513 47.58 13.99 -26.87
N CYS A 514 48.25 13.49 -25.83
CA CYS A 514 49.70 13.68 -25.65
C CYS A 514 50.58 12.67 -26.40
N PHE A 515 50.06 11.56 -26.93
CA PHE A 515 50.86 10.59 -27.68
C PHE A 515 50.82 10.76 -29.22
N SER A 516 50.23 11.85 -29.72
CA SER A 516 50.16 12.14 -31.17
C SER A 516 50.99 13.35 -31.60
N ARG A 517 52.01 13.76 -30.83
CA ARG A 517 52.90 14.85 -31.23
C ARG A 517 54.32 14.65 -30.70
N ASP A 518 55.05 13.71 -31.30
CA ASP A 518 56.50 13.82 -31.47
C ASP A 518 57.00 12.72 -32.41
N SER A 519 57.28 13.10 -33.68
CA SER A 519 58.40 12.61 -34.52
C SER A 519 58.33 13.14 -35.97
N HIS A 520 58.95 14.33 -36.18
CA HIS A 520 59.88 14.73 -37.28
C HIS A 520 59.48 14.65 -38.79
N PRO A 521 60.22 15.25 -39.77
CA PRO A 521 61.20 16.36 -39.77
C PRO A 521 61.10 17.36 -40.99
N LEU A 522 62.03 18.36 -41.02
CA LEU A 522 62.77 18.93 -42.18
C LEU A 522 62.17 19.95 -43.18
N SER A 523 62.89 21.10 -43.27
CA SER A 523 63.18 22.02 -44.41
C SER A 523 61.99 22.64 -45.17
N LEU A 524 61.88 23.96 -45.34
CA LEU A 524 62.88 24.95 -45.80
C LEU A 524 62.56 26.33 -45.21
#